data_AF-A0A954F7Z2-F1
#
_entry.id   AF-A0A954F7Z2-F1
#
_cell.length_a   1.000
_cell.length_b   1.000
_cell.length_c   1.000
_cell.angle_alpha   90.00
_cell.angle_beta   90.00
_cell.angle_gamma   90.00
#
_symmetry.space_group_name_H-M   'P 1'
#
loop_
_entity.id
_entity.type
_entity.pdbx_description
1 polymer ?
#
loop_
_entity_poly.entity_id
_entity_poly.type
_entity_poly.pdbx_seq_one_letter_code
_entity_poly.pdbx_strand_id
1 'polypeptide(L)'
;DYLSMVVVVPLVLVTATAFMTSLKSQAVREKLETLHLGPAWEQILGLGTLVALWLGFAFMYLFLPNTRVRVRSALLGGVVGGTMWWVVQMGHVGFQLNVAKYNALYSSLAAIPLFLFWVYLSWVTVLMGAELACAHQNEPAYRQLARAREFDQGLREVVAVRAMARIAAAFLQGKPPQRPLEMAGVLGIPERTLVEVFQSLVDAHVLVFAEDEFQEDAAVVPARDLEQIQIQDIYDALAGKRGPAELASDKGQDTLIDQLRKQFEDERAHVAGNINMKELGQRLLAGV
;
A
#
# COMPACT_ATOMS: atom_id res chain seq x y z
N ASP A 1 -11.38 -26.35 0.32
CA ASP A 1 -12.46 -26.62 1.28
C ASP A 1 -12.14 -26.07 2.65
N TYR A 2 -12.85 -25.02 3.07
CA TYR A 2 -12.73 -24.44 4.41
C TYR A 2 -13.08 -25.45 5.52
N LEU A 3 -13.99 -26.40 5.24
CA LEU A 3 -14.34 -27.50 6.16
C LEU A 3 -13.13 -28.39 6.50
N SER A 4 -12.28 -28.70 5.51
CA SER A 4 -11.08 -29.50 5.72
C SER A 4 -10.06 -28.76 6.59
N MET A 5 -9.92 -27.43 6.44
CA MET A 5 -8.99 -26.65 7.27
C MET A 5 -9.42 -26.60 8.74
N VAL A 6 -10.71 -26.45 9.00
CA VAL A 6 -11.26 -26.42 10.37
C VAL A 6 -11.02 -27.73 11.12
N VAL A 7 -10.97 -28.87 10.42
CA VAL A 7 -10.71 -30.19 11.03
C VAL A 7 -9.21 -30.52 11.10
N VAL A 8 -8.45 -30.21 10.05
CA VAL A 8 -7.04 -30.56 9.96
C VAL A 8 -6.18 -29.73 10.93
N VAL A 9 -6.46 -28.42 11.07
CA VAL A 9 -5.63 -27.54 11.90
C VAL A 9 -5.65 -27.96 13.38
N PRO A 10 -6.80 -28.19 14.05
CA PRO A 10 -6.82 -28.65 15.43
C PRO A 10 -6.16 -30.02 15.60
N LEU A 11 -6.38 -30.95 14.66
CA LEU A 11 -5.79 -32.29 14.72
C LEU A 11 -4.25 -32.22 14.66
N VAL A 12 -3.71 -31.40 13.77
CA VAL A 12 -2.26 -31.17 13.65
C VAL A 12 -1.72 -30.51 14.92
N LEU A 13 -2.42 -29.54 15.50
CA LEU A 13 -1.99 -28.90 16.74
C LEU A 13 -1.99 -29.87 17.93
N VAL A 14 -3.02 -30.71 18.08
CA VAL A 14 -3.11 -31.69 19.17
C VAL A 14 -2.00 -32.74 19.03
N THR A 15 -1.77 -33.25 17.83
CA THR A 15 -0.70 -34.24 17.58
C THR A 15 0.69 -33.64 17.78
N ALA A 16 0.93 -32.41 17.29
CA ALA A 16 2.20 -31.72 17.48
C ALA A 16 2.48 -31.42 18.96
N THR A 17 1.48 -30.95 19.70
CA THR A 17 1.62 -30.66 21.15
C THR A 17 1.83 -31.94 21.97
N ALA A 18 1.12 -33.02 21.67
CA ALA A 18 1.32 -34.33 22.31
C ALA A 18 2.74 -34.87 22.03
N PHE A 19 3.19 -34.81 20.78
CA PHE A 19 4.54 -35.22 20.40
C PHE A 19 5.62 -34.41 21.12
N MET A 20 5.48 -33.08 21.14
CA MET A 20 6.44 -32.18 21.78
C MET A 20 6.46 -32.36 23.31
N THR A 21 5.32 -32.68 23.92
CA THR A 21 5.21 -33.01 25.35
C THR A 21 5.87 -34.36 25.65
N SER A 22 5.69 -35.36 24.78
CA SER A 22 6.34 -36.67 24.92
C SER A 22 7.86 -36.58 24.87
N LEU A 23 8.41 -35.72 24.00
CA LEU A 23 9.86 -35.47 23.93
C LEU A 23 10.42 -34.77 25.18
N LYS A 24 9.57 -34.04 25.92
CA LYS A 24 9.90 -33.39 27.20
C LYS A 24 9.58 -34.27 28.42
N SER A 25 9.15 -35.52 28.22
CA SER A 25 8.77 -36.40 29.32
C SER A 25 9.96 -36.77 30.20
N GLN A 26 9.68 -37.01 31.48
CA GLN A 26 10.69 -37.34 32.49
C GLN A 26 11.46 -38.63 32.14
N ALA A 27 10.81 -39.60 31.50
CA ALA A 27 11.43 -40.84 31.04
C ALA A 27 12.47 -40.63 29.92
N VAL A 28 12.25 -39.67 29.02
CA VAL A 28 13.23 -39.31 27.96
C VAL A 28 14.41 -38.56 28.57
N ARG A 29 14.13 -37.66 29.52
CA ARG A 29 15.15 -36.87 30.22
C ARG A 29 16.11 -37.75 31.02
N GLU A 30 15.58 -38.70 31.79
CA GLU A 30 16.36 -39.64 32.59
C GLU A 30 17.29 -40.50 31.71
N LYS A 31 16.79 -41.01 30.59
CA LYS A 31 17.63 -41.74 29.61
C LYS A 31 18.73 -40.88 29.01
N LEU A 32 18.50 -39.60 28.79
CA LEU A 32 19.50 -38.71 28.21
C LEU A 32 20.54 -38.21 29.21
N GLU A 33 20.18 -38.07 30.47
CA GLU A 33 21.12 -37.78 31.56
C GLU A 33 22.14 -38.90 31.71
N THR A 34 21.75 -40.18 31.53
CA THR A 34 22.71 -41.30 31.54
C THR A 34 23.76 -41.22 30.42
N LEU A 35 23.49 -40.48 29.34
CA LEU A 35 24.39 -40.26 28.21
C LEU A 35 25.18 -38.94 28.31
N HIS A 36 25.05 -38.17 29.40
CA HIS A 36 25.62 -36.82 29.57
C HIS A 36 25.17 -35.79 28.51
N LEU A 37 24.12 -36.09 27.73
CA LEU A 37 23.58 -35.22 26.68
C LEU A 37 22.42 -34.32 27.15
N GLY A 38 22.04 -34.40 28.43
CA GLY A 38 20.93 -33.66 29.03
C GLY A 38 20.87 -32.17 28.66
N PRO A 39 21.91 -31.35 28.95
CA PRO A 39 21.85 -29.91 28.69
C PRO A 39 21.80 -29.54 27.20
N ALA A 40 22.49 -30.31 26.33
CA ALA A 40 22.46 -30.08 24.89
C ALA A 40 21.06 -30.41 24.30
N TRP A 41 20.41 -31.44 24.81
CA TRP A 41 19.07 -31.82 24.36
C TRP A 41 17.99 -30.81 24.74
N GLU A 42 18.07 -30.24 25.94
CA GLU A 42 17.15 -29.18 26.36
C GLU A 42 17.26 -27.94 25.44
N GLN A 43 18.48 -27.57 25.04
CA GLN A 43 18.70 -26.50 24.06
C GLN A 43 18.16 -26.86 22.68
N ILE A 44 18.38 -28.08 22.19
CA ILE A 44 17.85 -28.56 20.91
C ILE A 44 16.31 -28.53 20.90
N LEU A 45 15.66 -28.97 21.98
CA LEU A 45 14.21 -28.92 22.12
C LEU A 45 13.69 -27.48 22.20
N GLY A 46 14.42 -26.57 22.86
CA GLY A 46 14.11 -25.15 22.90
C GLY A 46 14.13 -24.51 21.50
N LEU A 47 15.23 -24.71 20.77
CA LEU A 47 15.37 -24.23 19.39
C LEU A 47 14.34 -24.89 18.46
N GLY A 48 14.11 -26.19 18.60
CA GLY A 48 13.10 -26.92 17.83
C GLY A 48 11.69 -26.38 18.04
N THR A 49 11.36 -25.94 19.25
CA THR A 49 10.06 -25.29 19.54
C THR A 49 9.94 -23.94 18.82
N LEU A 50 11.00 -23.14 18.79
CA LEU A 50 11.02 -21.86 18.07
C LEU A 50 10.91 -22.05 16.55
N VAL A 51 11.65 -23.01 15.99
CA VAL A 51 11.56 -23.34 14.56
C VAL A 51 10.17 -23.86 14.21
N ALA A 52 9.58 -24.71 15.06
CA ALA A 52 8.20 -25.18 14.88
C ALA A 52 7.19 -24.01 14.89
N LEU A 53 7.40 -23.00 15.74
CA LEU A 53 6.58 -21.80 15.77
C LEU A 53 6.69 -21.02 14.44
N TRP A 54 7.91 -20.78 13.95
CA TRP A 54 8.14 -20.12 12.66
C TRP A 54 7.49 -20.88 11.50
N LEU A 55 7.62 -22.20 11.48
CA LEU A 55 6.98 -23.06 10.48
C LEU A 55 5.46 -23.04 10.58
N GLY A 56 4.90 -22.98 11.79
CA GLY A 56 3.46 -22.85 12.00
C GLY A 56 2.90 -21.56 11.43
N PHE A 57 3.56 -20.43 11.68
CA PHE A 57 3.20 -19.14 11.09
C PHE A 57 3.36 -19.15 9.57
N ALA A 58 4.48 -19.69 9.06
CA ALA A 58 4.70 -19.82 7.61
C ALA A 58 3.62 -20.69 6.94
N PHE A 59 3.23 -21.79 7.58
CA PHE A 59 2.15 -22.66 7.11
C PHE A 59 0.81 -21.91 7.07
N MET A 60 0.48 -21.17 8.14
CA MET A 60 -0.72 -20.34 8.18
C MET A 60 -0.73 -19.32 7.04
N TYR A 61 0.38 -18.63 6.78
CA TYR A 61 0.48 -17.68 5.66
C TYR A 61 0.47 -18.32 4.28
N LEU A 62 0.81 -19.60 4.16
CA LEU A 62 0.76 -20.32 2.89
C LEU A 62 -0.65 -20.82 2.56
N PHE A 63 -1.41 -21.23 3.58
CA PHE A 63 -2.67 -21.95 3.42
C PHE A 63 -3.92 -21.11 3.69
N LEU A 64 -3.85 -20.15 4.61
CA LEU A 64 -5.02 -19.37 5.02
C LEU A 64 -5.43 -18.26 4.01
N PRO A 65 -4.51 -17.61 3.27
CA PRO A 65 -4.88 -16.62 2.26
C PRO A 65 -5.61 -17.24 1.07
N ASN A 66 -6.47 -16.45 0.42
CA ASN A 66 -7.13 -16.84 -0.84
C ASN A 66 -6.25 -16.62 -2.09
N THR A 67 -4.94 -16.39 -1.89
CA THR A 67 -3.96 -16.10 -2.96
C THR A 67 -2.79 -17.06 -2.89
N ARG A 68 -2.10 -17.27 -4.02
CA ARG A 68 -0.95 -18.17 -4.08
C ARG A 68 0.29 -17.48 -3.50
N VAL A 69 0.66 -17.82 -2.27
CA VAL A 69 1.84 -17.26 -1.60
C VAL A 69 3.10 -18.07 -1.93
N ARG A 70 4.23 -17.41 -2.21
CA ARG A 70 5.52 -18.09 -2.44
C ARG A 70 6.07 -18.59 -1.10
N VAL A 71 6.54 -19.83 -1.05
CA VAL A 71 7.06 -20.46 0.18
C VAL A 71 8.18 -19.63 0.83
N ARG A 72 9.06 -19.00 0.05
CA ARG A 72 10.13 -18.12 0.59
C ARG A 72 9.56 -16.90 1.33
N SER A 73 8.53 -16.27 0.77
CA SER A 73 7.85 -15.13 1.38
C SER A 73 7.07 -15.53 2.63
N ALA A 74 6.40 -16.69 2.60
CA ALA A 74 5.72 -17.25 3.76
C ALA A 74 6.70 -17.59 4.89
N LEU A 75 7.88 -18.14 4.58
CA LEU A 75 8.93 -18.40 5.57
C LEU A 75 9.46 -17.12 6.20
N LEU A 76 9.71 -16.08 5.39
CA LEU A 76 10.20 -14.79 5.89
C LEU A 76 9.17 -14.13 6.81
N GLY A 77 7.90 -14.09 6.39
CA GLY A 77 6.80 -13.65 7.25
C GLY A 77 6.64 -14.53 8.50
N GLY A 78 6.84 -15.85 8.38
CA GLY A 78 6.73 -16.81 9.47
C GLY A 78 7.81 -16.65 10.54
N VAL A 79 9.05 -16.37 10.13
CA VAL A 79 10.14 -16.04 11.05
C VAL A 79 9.82 -14.75 11.81
N VAL A 80 9.46 -13.68 11.10
CA VAL A 80 9.17 -12.39 11.75
C VAL A 80 7.94 -12.48 12.65
N GLY A 81 6.83 -13.02 12.15
CA GLY A 81 5.59 -13.20 12.89
C GLY A 81 5.75 -14.11 14.10
N GLY A 82 6.44 -15.25 13.95
CA GLY A 82 6.68 -16.16 15.08
C GLY A 82 7.65 -15.60 16.12
N THR A 83 8.63 -14.80 15.71
CA THR A 83 9.52 -14.10 16.67
C THR A 83 8.75 -13.03 17.45
N MET A 84 7.92 -12.25 16.76
CA MET A 84 7.06 -11.24 17.40
C MET A 84 6.02 -11.89 18.33
N TRP A 85 5.48 -13.05 17.96
CA TRP A 85 4.58 -13.83 18.81
C TRP A 85 5.27 -14.26 20.10
N TRP A 86 6.50 -14.76 19.99
CA TRP A 86 7.29 -15.15 21.15
C TRP A 86 7.55 -13.96 22.10
N VAL A 87 7.90 -12.79 21.57
CA VAL A 87 8.09 -11.57 22.35
C VAL A 87 6.80 -11.14 23.05
N VAL A 88 5.68 -11.12 22.32
CA VAL A 88 4.36 -10.78 22.85
C VAL A 88 3.99 -11.73 23.98
N GLN A 89 4.17 -13.05 23.80
CA GLN A 89 3.95 -14.08 24.82
C GLN A 89 4.74 -13.84 26.09
N MET A 90 6.02 -13.51 25.99
CA MET A 90 6.84 -13.19 27.16
C MET A 90 6.33 -11.96 27.90
N GLY A 91 5.99 -10.89 27.15
CA GLY A 91 5.43 -9.67 27.72
C GLY A 91 4.13 -9.91 28.47
N HIS A 92 3.24 -10.72 27.92
CA HIS A 92 1.96 -11.06 28.54
C HIS A 92 2.11 -11.89 29.80
N VAL A 93 2.96 -12.95 29.78
CA VAL A 93 3.25 -13.74 30.98
C VAL A 93 3.85 -12.86 32.08
N GLY A 94 4.81 -11.99 31.73
CA GLY A 94 5.40 -11.04 32.67
C GLY A 94 4.37 -10.08 33.27
N PHE A 95 3.47 -9.55 32.45
CA PHE A 95 2.42 -8.63 32.90
C PHE A 95 1.39 -9.33 33.81
N GLN A 96 0.96 -10.54 33.45
CA GLN A 96 0.07 -11.36 34.28
C GLN A 96 0.67 -11.65 35.66
N LEU A 97 1.95 -12.03 35.71
CA LEU A 97 2.66 -12.28 36.97
C LEU A 97 2.75 -11.02 37.85
N ASN A 98 2.85 -9.83 37.26
CA ASN A 98 2.85 -8.57 38.01
C ASN A 98 1.45 -8.20 38.50
N VAL A 99 0.42 -8.32 37.67
CA VAL A 99 -0.99 -8.06 38.05
C VAL A 99 -1.46 -9.03 39.15
N ALA A 100 -1.04 -10.29 39.11
CA ALA A 100 -1.39 -11.29 40.11
C ALA A 100 -0.80 -11.00 41.51
N LYS A 101 0.23 -10.15 41.61
CA LYS A 101 0.81 -9.72 42.90
C LYS A 101 -0.02 -8.63 43.59
N TYR A 102 -0.90 -7.94 42.86
CA TYR A 102 -1.85 -6.99 43.44
C TYR A 102 -3.04 -7.74 44.03
N ASN A 103 -3.74 -7.14 45.00
CA ASN A 103 -4.90 -7.73 45.68
C ASN A 103 -5.81 -8.52 44.72
N ALA A 104 -6.10 -9.78 45.07
CA ALA A 104 -6.80 -10.74 44.20
C ALA A 104 -8.12 -10.23 43.62
N LEU A 105 -8.81 -9.34 44.36
CA LEU A 105 -10.04 -8.69 43.90
C LEU A 105 -9.82 -7.88 42.61
N TYR A 106 -8.77 -7.07 42.56
CA TYR A 106 -8.44 -6.23 41.41
C TYR A 106 -7.84 -7.03 40.26
N SER A 107 -7.11 -8.10 40.56
CA SER A 107 -6.60 -9.03 39.53
C SER A 107 -7.72 -9.71 38.74
N SER A 108 -8.83 -10.09 39.40
CA SER A 108 -9.97 -10.73 38.73
C SER A 108 -10.68 -9.80 37.73
N LEU A 109 -10.83 -8.52 38.07
CA LEU A 109 -11.44 -7.51 37.20
C LEU A 109 -10.51 -7.14 36.03
N ALA A 110 -9.19 -7.13 36.26
CA ALA A 110 -8.20 -6.84 35.22
C ALA A 110 -8.01 -7.98 34.20
N ALA A 111 -8.49 -9.20 34.50
CA ALA A 111 -8.32 -10.36 33.62
C ALA A 111 -8.98 -10.16 32.25
N ILE A 112 -10.19 -9.58 32.20
CA ILE A 112 -10.93 -9.39 30.94
C ILE A 112 -10.22 -8.38 30.01
N PRO A 113 -9.90 -7.14 30.45
CA PRO A 113 -9.16 -6.19 29.61
C PRO A 113 -7.79 -6.72 29.17
N LEU A 114 -7.09 -7.43 30.06
CA LEU A 114 -5.79 -8.01 29.74
C LEU A 114 -5.89 -9.11 28.67
N PHE A 115 -6.93 -9.95 28.75
CA PHE A 115 -7.22 -10.96 27.73
C PHE A 115 -7.58 -10.32 26.38
N LEU A 116 -8.40 -9.28 26.37
CA LEU A 116 -8.72 -8.54 25.13
C LEU A 116 -7.49 -7.91 24.50
N PHE A 117 -6.63 -7.29 25.31
CA PHE A 117 -5.36 -6.71 24.85
C PHE A 117 -4.41 -7.79 24.30
N TRP A 118 -4.35 -8.95 24.96
CA TRP A 118 -3.60 -10.11 24.48
C TRP A 118 -4.08 -10.59 23.10
N VAL A 119 -5.39 -10.75 22.92
CA VAL A 119 -5.99 -11.13 21.64
C VAL A 119 -5.71 -10.08 20.58
N TYR A 120 -5.81 -8.79 20.91
CA TYR A 120 -5.48 -7.70 20.00
C TYR A 120 -4.02 -7.79 19.52
N LEU A 121 -3.05 -7.91 20.44
CA LEU A 121 -1.64 -8.04 20.07
C LEU A 121 -1.35 -9.31 19.28
N SER A 122 -2.05 -10.41 19.60
CA SER A 122 -1.98 -11.67 18.87
C SER A 122 -2.37 -11.48 17.40
N TRP A 123 -3.49 -10.81 17.14
CA TRP A 123 -3.96 -10.53 15.78
C TRP A 123 -3.05 -9.54 15.04
N VAL A 124 -2.59 -8.48 15.71
CA VAL A 124 -1.63 -7.54 15.12
C VAL A 124 -0.37 -8.28 14.67
N THR A 125 0.15 -9.17 15.52
CA THR A 125 1.33 -9.99 15.19
C THR A 125 1.10 -10.87 13.97
N VAL A 126 -0.05 -11.55 13.92
CA VAL A 126 -0.46 -12.40 12.79
C VAL A 126 -0.55 -11.58 11.51
N LEU A 127 -1.23 -10.42 11.55
CA LEU A 127 -1.42 -9.57 10.38
C LEU A 127 -0.10 -8.95 9.90
N MET A 128 0.77 -8.52 10.81
CA MET A 128 2.07 -7.93 10.48
C MET A 128 2.97 -8.91 9.72
N GLY A 129 3.03 -10.17 10.16
CA GLY A 129 3.79 -11.21 9.44
C GLY A 129 3.18 -11.55 8.08
N ALA A 130 1.85 -11.51 7.95
CA ALA A 130 1.17 -11.71 6.66
C ALA A 130 1.41 -10.56 5.69
N GLU A 131 1.37 -9.32 6.19
CA GLU A 131 1.66 -8.11 5.42
C GLU A 131 3.11 -8.13 4.91
N LEU A 132 4.07 -8.52 5.75
CA LEU A 132 5.46 -8.65 5.34
C LEU A 132 5.66 -9.73 4.27
N ALA A 133 5.01 -10.89 4.41
CA ALA A 133 5.03 -11.93 3.39
C ALA A 133 4.46 -11.43 2.06
N CYS A 134 3.36 -10.67 2.12
CA CYS A 134 2.75 -10.04 0.95
C CYS A 134 3.69 -9.00 0.31
N ALA A 135 4.25 -8.09 1.10
CA ALA A 135 5.16 -7.05 0.64
C ALA A 135 6.41 -7.63 -0.04
N HIS A 136 7.02 -8.65 0.57
CA HIS A 136 8.20 -9.32 -0.02
C HIS A 136 7.85 -10.07 -1.32
N GLN A 137 6.66 -10.68 -1.39
CA GLN A 137 6.22 -11.36 -2.61
C GLN A 137 5.89 -10.39 -3.75
N ASN A 138 5.31 -9.23 -3.42
CA ASN A 138 4.77 -8.27 -4.37
C ASN A 138 5.72 -7.10 -4.67
N GLU A 139 6.98 -7.14 -4.22
CA GLU A 139 8.00 -6.11 -4.45
C GLU A 139 8.11 -5.64 -5.92
N PRO A 140 8.18 -6.52 -6.94
CA PRO A 140 8.20 -6.08 -8.33
C PRO A 140 6.83 -5.55 -8.82
N ALA A 141 5.72 -6.03 -8.27
CA ALA A 141 4.37 -5.58 -8.63
C ALA A 141 4.05 -4.20 -8.02
N TYR A 142 4.58 -3.86 -6.86
CA TYR A 142 4.47 -2.52 -6.26
C TYR A 142 5.24 -1.49 -7.09
N ARG A 143 6.42 -1.86 -7.61
CA ARG A 143 7.17 -1.05 -8.58
C ARG A 143 6.45 -0.95 -9.93
N GLN A 144 5.76 -2.00 -10.38
CA GLN A 144 4.94 -1.96 -11.61
C GLN A 144 3.66 -1.15 -11.45
N LEU A 145 3.00 -1.14 -10.29
CA LEU A 145 1.86 -0.25 -10.00
C LEU A 145 2.30 1.22 -9.98
N ALA A 146 3.51 1.49 -9.46
CA ALA A 146 4.12 2.82 -9.59
C ALA A 146 4.36 3.22 -11.05
N ARG A 147 4.77 2.28 -11.92
CA ARG A 147 4.88 2.50 -13.39
C ARG A 147 3.52 2.55 -14.10
N ALA A 148 2.51 1.80 -13.68
CA ALA A 148 1.16 1.88 -14.25
C ALA A 148 0.53 3.26 -13.99
N ARG A 149 0.91 3.92 -12.89
CA ARG A 149 0.59 5.33 -12.62
C ARG A 149 1.32 6.30 -13.56
N GLU A 150 2.48 5.93 -14.11
CA GLU A 150 3.13 6.70 -15.20
C GLU A 150 2.41 6.50 -16.53
N PHE A 151 1.90 5.29 -16.82
CA PHE A 151 1.02 5.07 -17.97
C PHE A 151 -0.32 5.82 -17.85
N ASP A 152 -0.80 6.07 -16.62
CA ASP A 152 -1.93 6.96 -16.34
C ASP A 152 -1.59 8.45 -16.55
N GLN A 153 -0.31 8.86 -16.56
CA GLN A 153 0.06 10.26 -16.80
C GLN A 153 -0.29 10.72 -18.21
N GLY A 154 -0.02 9.90 -19.23
CA GLY A 154 -0.41 10.23 -20.60
C GLY A 154 -1.94 10.40 -20.72
N LEU A 155 -2.71 9.58 -20.01
CA LEU A 155 -4.16 9.72 -19.94
C LEU A 155 -4.56 11.01 -19.20
N ARG A 156 -3.94 11.32 -18.05
CA ARG A 156 -4.18 12.54 -17.27
C ARG A 156 -3.83 13.81 -18.04
N GLU A 157 -2.73 13.81 -18.79
CA GLU A 157 -2.31 14.90 -19.69
C GLU A 157 -3.37 15.13 -20.76
N VAL A 158 -3.80 14.07 -21.45
CA VAL A 158 -4.87 14.16 -22.49
C VAL A 158 -6.20 14.61 -21.88
N VAL A 159 -6.57 14.09 -20.72
CA VAL A 159 -7.80 14.47 -20.00
C VAL A 159 -7.75 15.93 -19.58
N ALA A 160 -6.64 16.39 -19.00
CA ALA A 160 -6.48 17.77 -18.54
C ALA A 160 -6.58 18.76 -19.69
N VAL A 161 -5.87 18.51 -20.80
CA VAL A 161 -5.92 19.39 -21.98
C VAL A 161 -7.34 19.40 -22.59
N ARG A 162 -7.98 18.24 -22.72
CA ARG A 162 -9.35 18.14 -23.26
C ARG A 162 -10.40 18.80 -22.36
N ALA A 163 -10.23 18.69 -21.04
CA ALA A 163 -11.09 19.33 -20.07
C ALA A 163 -10.90 20.85 -20.10
N MET A 164 -9.65 21.32 -20.05
CA MET A 164 -9.31 22.73 -20.15
C MET A 164 -9.79 23.36 -21.46
N ALA A 165 -9.69 22.66 -22.60
CA ALA A 165 -10.20 23.15 -23.88
C ALA A 165 -11.72 23.35 -23.88
N ARG A 166 -12.46 22.44 -23.23
CA ARG A 166 -13.92 22.56 -23.07
C ARG A 166 -14.30 23.66 -22.10
N ILE A 167 -13.57 23.81 -20.99
CA ILE A 167 -13.77 24.90 -20.02
C ILE A 167 -13.53 26.24 -20.73
N ALA A 168 -12.43 26.35 -21.50
CA ALA A 168 -12.11 27.54 -22.29
C ALA A 168 -13.20 27.85 -23.33
N ALA A 169 -13.67 26.84 -24.08
CA ALA A 169 -14.73 27.00 -25.06
C ALA A 169 -16.07 27.43 -24.42
N ALA A 170 -16.45 26.82 -23.28
CA ALA A 170 -17.64 27.20 -22.53
C ALA A 170 -17.55 28.64 -22.00
N PHE A 171 -16.38 29.02 -21.48
CA PHE A 171 -16.10 30.36 -20.98
C PHE A 171 -16.19 31.42 -22.08
N LEU A 172 -15.60 31.15 -23.26
CA LEU A 172 -15.68 32.05 -24.43
C LEU A 172 -17.12 32.23 -24.94
N GLN A 173 -17.99 31.24 -24.76
CA GLN A 173 -19.40 31.32 -25.13
C GLN A 173 -20.29 31.92 -24.04
N GLY A 174 -19.75 32.28 -22.87
CA GLY A 174 -20.53 32.76 -21.73
C GLY A 174 -21.48 31.70 -21.16
N LYS A 175 -21.18 30.41 -21.35
CA LYS A 175 -21.96 29.30 -20.78
C LYS A 175 -21.73 29.16 -19.28
N PRO A 176 -22.65 28.53 -18.53
CA PRO A 176 -22.46 28.28 -17.10
C PRO A 176 -21.20 27.43 -16.84
N PRO A 177 -20.57 27.62 -15.66
CA PRO A 177 -19.34 26.91 -15.29
C PRO A 177 -19.59 25.40 -15.25
N GLN A 178 -18.56 24.65 -15.66
CA GLN A 178 -18.70 23.21 -15.88
C GLN A 178 -18.46 22.44 -14.58
N ARG A 179 -19.27 21.40 -14.34
CA ARG A 179 -19.15 20.53 -13.17
C ARG A 179 -18.33 19.28 -13.46
N PRO A 180 -17.53 18.78 -12.49
CA PRO A 180 -16.75 17.55 -12.64
C PRO A 180 -17.59 16.35 -13.09
N LEU A 181 -18.74 16.12 -12.46
CA LEU A 181 -19.60 14.96 -12.77
C LEU A 181 -20.10 14.97 -14.21
N GLU A 182 -20.60 16.12 -14.69
CA GLU A 182 -21.10 16.29 -16.06
C GLU A 182 -19.97 16.11 -17.08
N MET A 183 -18.80 16.70 -16.81
CA MET A 183 -17.66 16.64 -17.72
C MET A 183 -17.05 15.23 -17.79
N ALA A 184 -17.05 14.50 -16.68
CA ALA A 184 -16.61 13.10 -16.65
C ALA A 184 -17.45 12.22 -17.59
N GLY A 185 -18.78 12.42 -17.58
CA GLY A 185 -19.70 11.75 -18.50
C GLY A 185 -19.42 12.06 -19.98
N VAL A 186 -19.13 13.33 -20.31
CA VAL A 186 -18.80 13.75 -21.69
C VAL A 186 -17.44 13.23 -22.15
N LEU A 187 -16.46 13.15 -21.25
CA LEU A 187 -15.11 12.66 -21.56
C LEU A 187 -15.00 11.13 -21.52
N GLY A 188 -15.99 10.43 -20.99
CA GLY A 188 -16.01 8.96 -20.87
C GLY A 188 -15.00 8.43 -19.86
N ILE A 189 -14.71 9.18 -18.80
CA ILE A 189 -13.73 8.84 -17.76
C ILE A 189 -14.37 8.79 -16.37
N PRO A 190 -13.79 8.05 -15.40
CA PRO A 190 -14.26 8.08 -14.03
C PRO A 190 -14.15 9.48 -13.42
N GLU A 191 -15.22 9.95 -12.77
CA GLU A 191 -15.28 11.26 -12.11
C GLU A 191 -14.10 11.51 -11.16
N ARG A 192 -13.73 10.50 -10.37
CA ARG A 192 -12.59 10.55 -9.46
C ARG A 192 -11.29 10.97 -10.15
N THR A 193 -11.01 10.43 -11.34
CA THR A 193 -9.80 10.77 -12.10
C THR A 193 -9.83 12.23 -12.56
N LEU A 194 -11.01 12.73 -12.96
CA LEU A 194 -11.18 14.11 -13.37
C LEU A 194 -11.06 15.08 -12.20
N VAL A 195 -11.63 14.75 -11.04
CA VAL A 195 -11.49 15.52 -9.80
C VAL A 195 -10.02 15.62 -9.38
N GLU A 196 -9.26 14.52 -9.45
CA GLU A 196 -7.81 14.54 -9.16
C GLU A 196 -7.01 15.43 -10.14
N VAL A 197 -7.42 15.47 -11.42
CA VAL A 197 -6.84 16.37 -12.42
C VAL A 197 -7.20 17.82 -12.12
N PHE A 198 -8.47 18.13 -11.84
CA PHE A 198 -8.92 19.48 -11.51
C PHE A 198 -8.25 20.01 -10.25
N GLN A 199 -8.13 19.19 -9.22
CA GLN A 199 -7.41 19.58 -8.01
C GLN A 199 -5.96 19.96 -8.31
N SER A 200 -5.28 19.21 -9.19
CA SER A 200 -3.90 19.55 -9.59
C SER A 200 -3.83 20.89 -10.34
N LEU A 201 -4.82 21.20 -11.17
CA LEU A 201 -4.92 22.48 -11.88
C LEU A 201 -5.32 23.64 -10.96
N VAL A 202 -6.13 23.39 -9.93
CA VAL A 202 -6.48 24.38 -8.90
C VAL A 202 -5.28 24.69 -8.01
N ASP A 203 -4.55 23.65 -7.56
CA ASP A 203 -3.32 23.79 -6.79
C ASP A 203 -2.31 24.69 -7.56
N ALA A 204 -2.22 24.54 -8.88
CA ALA A 204 -1.35 25.32 -9.77
C ALA A 204 -1.93 26.66 -10.23
N HIS A 205 -3.09 27.09 -9.71
CA HIS A 205 -3.74 28.36 -10.06
C HIS A 205 -4.07 28.51 -11.55
N VAL A 206 -4.37 27.38 -12.21
CA VAL A 206 -4.90 27.33 -13.58
C VAL A 206 -6.43 27.36 -13.57
N LEU A 207 -7.04 26.67 -12.60
CA LEU A 207 -8.48 26.65 -12.34
C LEU A 207 -8.80 27.20 -10.94
N VAL A 208 -10.03 27.67 -10.76
CA VAL A 208 -10.61 28.03 -9.47
C VAL A 208 -12.02 27.44 -9.38
N PHE A 209 -12.43 27.03 -8.20
CA PHE A 209 -13.81 26.63 -7.95
C PHE A 209 -14.70 27.88 -7.84
N ALA A 210 -15.81 27.89 -8.57
CA ALA A 210 -16.71 29.04 -8.68
C ALA A 210 -17.66 29.21 -7.48
N GLU A 211 -17.71 28.25 -6.56
CA GLU A 211 -18.54 28.28 -5.34
C GLU A 211 -17.68 28.13 -4.08
N ASP A 212 -18.00 28.89 -3.02
CA ASP A 212 -17.23 29.05 -1.77
C ASP A 212 -17.47 27.91 -0.75
N GLU A 213 -18.34 26.94 -1.06
CA GLU A 213 -18.60 25.77 -0.21
C GLU A 213 -18.00 24.50 -0.83
N PHE A 214 -17.17 23.82 -0.03
CA PHE A 214 -16.59 22.50 -0.33
C PHE A 214 -17.67 21.45 -0.58
N GLN A 215 -18.23 21.41 -1.79
CA GLN A 215 -18.98 20.28 -2.33
C GLN A 215 -18.10 19.54 -3.35
N GLU A 216 -18.16 18.21 -3.32
CA GLU A 216 -17.39 17.32 -4.21
C GLU A 216 -17.69 17.57 -5.72
N ASP A 217 -18.75 18.33 -6.05
CA ASP A 217 -19.19 18.68 -7.41
C ASP A 217 -19.12 20.19 -7.70
N ALA A 218 -18.23 20.93 -7.02
CA ALA A 218 -18.05 22.36 -7.24
C ALA A 218 -17.66 22.66 -8.70
N ALA A 219 -18.35 23.64 -9.31
CA ALA A 219 -18.10 24.01 -10.70
C ALA A 219 -16.74 24.72 -10.84
N VAL A 220 -16.06 24.52 -11.97
CA VAL A 220 -14.72 25.07 -12.22
C VAL A 220 -14.75 26.17 -13.28
N VAL A 221 -13.91 27.19 -13.06
CA VAL A 221 -13.66 28.30 -13.98
C VAL A 221 -12.15 28.54 -14.16
N PRO A 222 -11.73 29.14 -15.29
CA PRO A 222 -10.35 29.59 -15.46
C PRO A 222 -9.96 30.60 -14.37
N ALA A 223 -8.80 30.38 -13.74
CA ALA A 223 -8.28 31.27 -12.70
C ALA A 223 -7.66 32.56 -13.26
N ARG A 224 -7.23 32.51 -14.51
CA ARG A 224 -6.49 33.56 -15.23
C ARG A 224 -7.09 33.73 -16.63
N ASP A 225 -6.71 34.80 -17.32
CA ASP A 225 -7.07 35.02 -18.72
C ASP A 225 -6.63 33.82 -19.58
N LEU A 226 -7.51 33.35 -20.48
CA LEU A 226 -7.26 32.25 -21.40
C LEU A 226 -6.10 32.53 -22.38
N GLU A 227 -5.73 33.79 -22.59
CA GLU A 227 -4.54 34.16 -23.37
C GLU A 227 -3.22 33.90 -22.61
N GLN A 228 -3.28 33.90 -21.28
CA GLN A 228 -2.11 33.73 -20.41
C GLN A 228 -1.92 32.28 -19.95
N ILE A 229 -2.92 31.42 -20.17
CA ILE A 229 -2.83 29.98 -19.87
C ILE A 229 -2.37 29.25 -21.13
N GLN A 230 -1.20 28.63 -21.04
CA GLN A 230 -0.60 27.81 -22.09
C GLN A 230 -0.81 26.32 -21.81
N ILE A 231 -0.65 25.47 -22.83
CA ILE A 231 -0.66 24.01 -22.63
C ILE A 231 0.48 23.59 -21.70
N GLN A 232 1.61 24.30 -21.73
CA GLN A 232 2.74 24.05 -20.83
C GLN A 232 2.35 24.22 -19.35
N ASP A 233 1.55 25.24 -19.00
CA ASP A 233 1.06 25.43 -17.63
C ASP A 233 0.24 24.23 -17.13
N ILE A 234 -0.50 23.57 -18.03
CA ILE A 234 -1.29 22.37 -17.71
C ILE A 234 -0.36 21.19 -17.43
N TYR A 235 0.68 21.02 -18.24
CA TYR A 235 1.67 19.96 -18.01
C TYR A 235 2.46 20.19 -16.73
N ASP A 236 2.89 21.42 -16.48
CA ASP A 236 3.61 21.80 -15.26
C ASP A 236 2.74 21.60 -14.00
N ALA A 237 1.45 21.94 -14.08
CA ALA A 237 0.48 21.70 -13.01
C ALA A 237 0.33 20.21 -12.67
N LEU A 238 0.35 19.33 -13.67
CA LEU A 238 0.29 17.88 -13.46
C LEU A 238 1.63 17.30 -12.98
N ALA A 239 2.74 17.92 -13.38
CA ALA A 239 4.09 17.52 -12.99
C ALA A 239 4.44 17.90 -11.54
N GLY A 240 3.86 18.98 -11.01
CA GLY A 240 4.16 19.59 -9.69
C GLY A 240 4.06 18.70 -8.45
N LYS A 241 3.62 17.43 -8.59
CA LYS A 241 3.61 16.43 -7.49
C LYS A 241 4.77 15.43 -7.51
N ARG A 242 5.70 15.47 -8.46
CA ARG A 242 6.93 14.63 -8.41
C ARG A 242 8.15 15.32 -9.03
N GLY A 243 9.23 15.35 -8.25
CA GLY A 243 10.59 15.52 -8.78
C GLY A 243 10.98 14.37 -9.72
N PRO A 244 12.05 14.55 -10.52
CA PRO A 244 12.44 13.61 -11.56
C PRO A 244 12.54 12.19 -11.02
N ALA A 245 11.93 11.23 -11.73
CA ALA A 245 12.07 9.82 -11.43
C ALA A 245 13.50 9.38 -11.76
N GLU A 246 14.42 9.62 -10.83
CA GLU A 246 15.80 9.17 -10.95
C GLU A 246 15.86 7.66 -10.73
N LEU A 247 16.02 6.91 -11.82
CA LEU A 247 16.44 5.52 -11.77
C LEU A 247 17.90 5.49 -11.33
N ALA A 248 18.28 4.53 -10.47
CA ALA A 248 19.68 4.27 -10.19
C ALA A 248 20.36 3.81 -11.49
N SER A 249 21.05 4.73 -12.16
CA SER A 249 21.68 4.53 -13.46
C SER A 249 22.97 3.72 -13.34
N ASP A 250 23.15 2.73 -14.23
CA ASP A 250 24.42 2.03 -14.42
C ASP A 250 25.24 2.79 -15.46
N LYS A 251 26.47 3.15 -15.10
CA LYS A 251 27.24 4.20 -15.78
C LYS A 251 27.51 3.88 -17.26
N GLY A 252 27.12 4.80 -18.14
CA GLY A 252 27.72 5.00 -19.47
C GLY A 252 26.76 4.99 -20.65
N GLN A 253 25.77 4.10 -20.67
CA GLN A 253 24.75 4.05 -21.74
C GLN A 253 23.51 4.88 -21.39
N ASP A 254 23.16 4.93 -20.11
CA ASP A 254 22.02 5.70 -19.60
C ASP A 254 22.19 7.22 -19.79
N THR A 255 23.42 7.74 -19.82
CA THR A 255 23.68 9.18 -19.98
C THR A 255 23.29 9.72 -21.35
N LEU A 256 23.44 8.93 -22.42
CA LEU A 256 22.96 9.31 -23.76
C LEU A 256 21.43 9.29 -23.81
N ILE A 257 20.81 8.30 -23.17
CA ILE A 257 19.34 8.18 -23.08
C ILE A 257 18.77 9.35 -22.28
N ASP A 258 19.41 9.74 -21.17
CA ASP A 258 19.00 10.90 -20.36
C ASP A 258 19.13 12.21 -21.13
N GLN A 259 20.18 12.39 -21.92
CA GLN A 259 20.36 13.56 -22.79
C GLN A 259 19.28 13.65 -23.87
N LEU A 260 18.99 12.53 -24.56
CA LEU A 260 17.93 12.48 -25.58
C LEU A 260 16.54 12.70 -24.96
N ARG A 261 16.28 12.14 -23.77
CA ARG A 261 15.03 12.38 -23.05
C ARG A 261 14.85 13.86 -22.73
N LYS A 262 15.90 14.50 -22.22
CA LYS A 262 15.88 15.94 -21.90
C LYS A 262 15.64 16.79 -23.15
N GLN A 263 16.30 16.50 -24.26
CA GLN A 263 16.05 17.20 -25.54
C GLN A 263 14.59 17.07 -25.99
N PHE A 264 14.00 15.89 -25.87
CA PHE A 264 12.60 15.68 -26.23
C PHE A 264 11.64 16.41 -25.28
N GLU A 265 11.92 16.44 -23.99
CA GLU A 265 11.17 17.21 -22.99
C GLU A 265 11.23 18.72 -23.29
N ASP A 266 12.41 19.24 -23.65
CA ASP A 266 12.62 20.65 -24.01
C ASP A 266 11.86 21.04 -25.30
N GLU A 267 11.90 20.20 -26.35
CA GLU A 267 11.12 20.42 -27.58
C GLU A 267 9.61 20.37 -27.34
N ARG A 268 9.15 19.41 -26.51
CA ARG A 268 7.74 19.29 -26.13
C ARG A 268 7.27 20.54 -25.39
N ALA A 269 8.08 21.06 -24.47
CA ALA A 269 7.77 22.27 -23.73
C ALA A 269 7.72 23.51 -24.63
N HIS A 270 8.61 23.60 -25.60
CA HIS A 270 8.62 24.68 -26.59
C HIS A 270 7.34 24.71 -27.44
N VAL A 271 6.86 23.56 -27.92
CA VAL A 271 5.60 23.49 -28.68
C VAL A 271 4.39 23.78 -27.80
N ALA A 272 4.36 23.24 -26.58
CA ALA A 272 3.26 23.44 -25.64
C ALA A 272 3.14 24.88 -25.13
N GLY A 273 4.25 25.60 -25.00
CA GLY A 273 4.28 27.02 -24.62
C GLY A 273 3.76 27.97 -25.72
N ASN A 274 3.71 27.53 -26.97
CA ASN A 274 3.29 28.39 -28.08
C ASN A 274 1.77 28.37 -28.35
N ILE A 275 1.01 27.51 -27.68
CA ILE A 275 -0.44 27.39 -27.87
C ILE A 275 -1.15 27.83 -26.59
N ASN A 276 -2.00 28.85 -26.70
CA ASN A 276 -2.81 29.34 -25.58
C ASN A 276 -4.21 28.70 -25.54
N MET A 277 -4.84 28.74 -24.38
CA MET A 277 -6.15 28.11 -24.17
C MET A 277 -7.30 28.82 -24.90
N LYS A 278 -7.16 30.13 -25.17
CA LYS A 278 -8.12 30.88 -26.00
C LYS A 278 -8.18 30.34 -27.42
N GLU A 279 -7.03 30.17 -28.06
CA GLU A 279 -6.88 29.63 -29.41
C GLU A 279 -7.39 28.19 -29.46
N LEU A 280 -7.03 27.36 -28.48
CA LEU A 280 -7.49 25.98 -28.40
C LEU A 280 -9.03 25.89 -28.23
N GLY A 281 -9.61 26.74 -27.37
CA GLY A 281 -11.05 26.85 -27.20
C GLY A 281 -11.77 27.28 -28.49
N GLN A 282 -11.24 28.28 -29.20
CA GLN A 282 -11.79 28.73 -30.49
C GLN A 282 -11.72 27.64 -31.56
N ARG A 283 -10.62 26.90 -31.66
CA ARG A 283 -10.47 25.78 -32.60
C ARG A 283 -11.46 24.65 -32.30
N LEU A 284 -11.66 24.33 -31.02
CA LEU A 284 -12.65 23.34 -30.60
C LEU A 284 -14.09 23.76 -31.00
N LEU A 285 -14.40 25.05 -30.91
CA LEU A 285 -15.70 25.59 -31.35
C LEU A 285 -15.85 25.59 -32.88
N ALA A 286 -14.75 25.74 -33.62
CA ALA A 286 -14.73 25.68 -35.08
C ALA A 286 -14.84 24.24 -35.63
N GLY A 287 -14.76 23.21 -34.79
CA GLY A 287 -14.93 21.80 -35.18
C GLY A 287 -13.76 21.22 -35.98
N VAL A 288 -12.56 21.78 -35.81
CA VAL A 288 -11.31 21.34 -36.46
C VAL A 288 -10.47 20.51 -35.48
#